data_AF-A0A7Y9ITA1-F1
#
_entry.id   AF-A0A7Y9ITA1-F1
#
_cell.length_a   1.000
_cell.length_b   1.000
_cell.length_c   1.000
_cell.angle_alpha   90.00
_cell.angle_beta   90.00
_cell.angle_gamma   90.00
#
_symmetry.space_group_name_H-M   'P 1'
#
loop_
_entity.id
_entity.type
_entity.pdbx_description
1 polymer ?
#
loop_
_entity_poly.entity_id
_entity_poly.type
_entity_poly.pdbx_seq_one_letter_code
_entity_poly.pdbx_strand_id
1 'polypeptide(L)'
;MTEQLKTRRPRGFAAMDPDKQKALASAGGRAAHRHGRAHQFTEDEARQAGAKGRAARQAKRIAALNAAQDETREVQDEETSIEESELQT
;
A
#
# COMPACT_ATOMS: atom_id res chain seq x y z
N MET A 1 -35.27 -5.00 -12.14
CA MET A 1 -35.12 -6.15 -11.23
C MET A 1 -33.75 -6.04 -10.58
N THR A 2 -33.67 -5.46 -9.38
CA THR A 2 -32.43 -5.37 -8.62
C THR A 2 -32.46 -6.43 -7.52
N GLU A 3 -31.74 -7.53 -7.76
CA GLU A 3 -31.58 -8.60 -6.77
C GLU A 3 -30.67 -8.10 -5.65
N GLN A 4 -31.27 -7.83 -4.49
CA GLN A 4 -30.53 -7.50 -3.27
C GLN A 4 -29.78 -8.75 -2.80
N LEU A 5 -28.45 -8.71 -2.88
CA LEU A 5 -27.58 -9.78 -2.38
C LEU A 5 -27.79 -9.96 -0.87
N LYS A 6 -28.53 -11.01 -0.50
CA LYS A 6 -28.80 -11.40 0.88
C LYS A 6 -27.47 -11.81 1.54
N THR A 7 -26.92 -10.95 2.38
CA THR A 7 -25.71 -11.24 3.16
C THR A 7 -25.95 -12.46 4.04
N ARG A 8 -25.17 -13.52 3.83
CA ARG A 8 -25.28 -14.73 4.63
C ARG A 8 -24.63 -14.51 5.98
N ARG A 9 -25.27 -15.00 7.04
CA ARG A 9 -24.72 -14.98 8.40
C ARG A 9 -23.37 -15.74 8.41
N PRO A 10 -22.34 -15.20 9.08
CA PRO A 10 -21.05 -15.88 9.19
C PRO A 10 -21.23 -17.23 9.90
N ARG A 11 -20.43 -18.22 9.51
CA ARG A 11 -20.45 -19.58 10.09
C ARG A 11 -19.02 -20.10 10.26
N GLY A 12 -18.87 -21.08 11.15
CA GLY A 12 -17.58 -21.75 11.40
C GLY A 12 -16.52 -20.76 11.88
N PHE A 13 -15.33 -20.80 11.26
CA PHE A 13 -14.20 -19.96 11.64
C PHE A 13 -14.50 -18.46 11.56
N ALA A 14 -15.33 -18.03 10.60
CA ALA A 14 -15.70 -16.63 10.43
C ALA A 14 -16.74 -16.14 11.45
N ALA A 15 -17.41 -17.05 12.17
CA ALA A 15 -18.36 -16.71 13.23
C ALA A 15 -17.73 -16.72 14.64
N MET A 16 -16.45 -17.09 14.74
CA MET A 16 -15.74 -17.07 16.02
C MET A 16 -15.49 -15.65 16.50
N ASP A 17 -15.21 -15.54 17.79
CA ASP A 17 -14.67 -14.32 18.38
C ASP A 17 -13.36 -13.89 17.66
N PRO A 18 -13.16 -12.59 17.37
CA PRO A 18 -12.01 -12.11 16.60
C PRO A 18 -10.66 -12.45 17.23
N ASP A 19 -10.54 -12.42 18.56
CA ASP A 19 -9.29 -12.73 19.24
C ASP A 19 -8.96 -14.22 19.13
N LYS A 20 -9.98 -15.08 19.28
CA LYS A 20 -9.84 -16.52 19.04
C LYS A 20 -9.48 -16.81 17.59
N GLN A 21 -10.11 -16.14 16.64
CA GLN A 21 -9.82 -16.29 15.21
C GLN A 21 -8.36 -15.94 14.91
N LYS A 22 -7.88 -14.81 15.42
CA LYS A 22 -6.49 -14.36 15.26
C LYS A 22 -5.50 -15.32 15.90
N ALA A 23 -5.80 -15.81 17.10
CA ALA A 23 -4.96 -16.79 17.78
C ALA A 23 -4.84 -18.10 16.98
N LEU A 24 -5.96 -18.62 16.44
CA LEU A 24 -5.98 -19.84 15.64
C LEU A 24 -5.25 -19.65 14.31
N ALA A 25 -5.46 -18.52 13.63
CA ALA A 25 -4.76 -18.18 12.40
C ALA A 25 -3.24 -18.09 12.63
N SER A 26 -2.82 -17.43 13.71
CA SER A 26 -1.41 -17.35 14.11
C SER A 26 -0.82 -18.72 14.46
N ALA A 27 -1.58 -19.57 15.16
CA ALA A 27 -1.16 -20.93 15.48
C ALA A 27 -1.01 -21.79 14.22
N GLY A 28 -1.96 -21.69 13.27
CA GLY A 28 -1.92 -22.41 12.00
C GLY A 28 -0.73 -22.02 11.13
N GLY A 29 -0.43 -20.72 11.01
CA GLY A 29 0.74 -20.24 10.28
C GLY A 29 2.05 -20.77 10.88
N ARG A 30 2.20 -20.70 12.21
CA ARG A 30 3.38 -21.26 12.91
C ARG A 30 3.48 -22.77 12.75
N ALA A 31 2.36 -23.49 12.80
CA ALA A 31 2.34 -24.93 12.57
C ALA A 31 2.81 -25.28 11.16
N ALA A 32 2.34 -24.57 10.13
CA ALA A 32 2.74 -24.81 8.75
C ALA A 32 4.27 -24.65 8.54
N HIS A 33 4.89 -23.66 9.18
CA HIS A 33 6.35 -23.50 9.18
C HIS A 33 7.05 -24.64 9.93
N ARG A 34 6.57 -25.00 11.13
CA ARG A 34 7.15 -26.13 11.90
C ARG A 34 7.06 -27.46 11.16
N HIS A 35 5.98 -27.70 10.44
CA HIS A 35 5.77 -28.92 9.66
C HIS A 35 6.46 -28.90 8.28
N GLY A 36 7.17 -27.82 7.93
CA GLY A 36 7.85 -27.70 6.63
C GLY A 36 6.91 -27.61 5.43
N ARG A 37 5.62 -27.31 5.66
CA ARG A 37 4.63 -27.14 4.58
C ARG A 37 4.66 -25.74 3.98
N ALA A 38 5.06 -24.75 4.77
CA ALA A 38 5.25 -23.38 4.32
C ALA A 38 6.62 -23.17 3.66
N HIS A 39 6.68 -22.21 2.72
CA HIS A 39 7.94 -21.75 2.12
C HIS A 39 8.87 -21.16 3.17
N GLN A 40 10.15 -21.47 3.07
CA GLN A 40 11.19 -20.90 3.91
C GLN A 40 12.09 -20.02 3.06
N PHE A 41 12.13 -18.74 3.41
CA PHE A 41 12.98 -17.78 2.71
C PHE A 41 14.44 -18.03 3.07
N THR A 42 15.28 -18.07 2.05
CA THR A 42 16.73 -17.90 2.24
C THR A 42 17.03 -16.43 2.55
N GLU A 43 18.18 -16.16 3.16
CA GLU A 43 18.60 -14.78 3.46
C GLU A 43 18.66 -13.90 2.22
N ASP A 44 19.14 -14.45 1.11
CA ASP A 44 19.24 -13.75 -0.16
C ASP A 44 17.87 -13.42 -0.75
N GLU A 45 16.94 -14.39 -0.71
CA GLU A 45 15.56 -14.18 -1.17
C GLU A 45 14.84 -13.11 -0.33
N ALA A 46 15.00 -13.16 1.00
CA ALA A 46 14.46 -12.16 1.91
C ALA A 46 15.04 -10.76 1.62
N ARG A 47 16.35 -10.67 1.35
CA ARG A 47 17.02 -9.41 1.02
C ARG A 47 16.53 -8.83 -0.31
N GLN A 48 16.40 -9.67 -1.34
CA GLN A 48 15.91 -9.25 -2.66
C GLN A 48 14.45 -8.78 -2.59
N ALA A 49 13.58 -9.53 -1.91
CA ALA A 49 12.20 -9.14 -1.69
C ALA A 49 12.10 -7.81 -0.91
N GLY A 50 12.90 -7.65 0.14
CA GLY A 50 12.98 -6.42 0.91
C GLY A 50 13.48 -5.22 0.09
N ALA A 51 14.49 -5.41 -0.75
CA ALA A 51 15.00 -4.38 -1.65
C ALA A 51 13.93 -3.93 -2.66
N LYS A 52 13.21 -4.88 -3.28
CA LYS A 52 12.09 -4.58 -4.18
C LYS A 52 10.99 -3.77 -3.49
N GLY A 53 10.65 -4.14 -2.26
CA GLY A 53 9.66 -3.41 -1.46
C GLY A 53 10.08 -1.96 -1.15
N ARG A 54 11.36 -1.75 -0.78
CA ARG A 54 11.90 -0.40 -0.56
C ARG A 54 11.91 0.42 -1.84
N ALA A 55 12.36 -0.15 -2.95
CA ALA A 55 12.39 0.52 -4.25
C ALA A 55 10.98 0.97 -4.70
N ALA A 56 9.97 0.12 -4.55
CA ALA A 56 8.59 0.47 -4.89
C ALA A 56 8.06 1.65 -4.04
N ARG A 57 8.35 1.66 -2.73
CA ARG A 57 7.98 2.78 -1.84
C ARG A 57 8.71 4.08 -2.22
N GLN A 58 10.00 3.97 -2.55
CA GLN A 58 10.81 5.10 -3.01
C GLN A 58 10.24 5.69 -4.31
N ALA A 59 9.94 4.85 -5.29
CA ALA A 59 9.36 5.28 -6.56
C ALA A 59 8.03 6.01 -6.37
N LYS A 60 7.14 5.47 -5.53
CA LYS A 60 5.86 6.14 -5.20
C LYS A 60 6.08 7.49 -4.53
N ARG A 61 7.06 7.59 -3.62
CA ARG A 61 7.41 8.86 -2.97
C ARG A 61 7.93 9.89 -3.98
N ILE A 62 8.82 9.48 -4.88
CA ILE A 62 9.36 10.37 -5.93
C ILE A 62 8.24 10.84 -6.86
N ALA A 63 7.35 9.95 -7.29
CA ALA A 63 6.21 10.33 -8.12
C ALA A 63 5.28 11.34 -7.43
N ALA A 64 5.01 11.16 -6.13
CA ALA A 64 4.21 12.10 -5.35
C ALA A 64 4.91 13.46 -5.17
N LEU A 65 6.24 13.47 -4.98
CA LEU A 65 7.01 14.70 -4.91
C LEU A 65 7.00 15.44 -6.26
N ASN A 66 7.21 14.73 -7.37
CA ASN A 66 7.16 15.33 -8.70
C ASN A 66 5.79 15.93 -9.00
N ALA A 67 4.69 15.24 -8.66
CA ALA A 67 3.34 15.76 -8.84
C ALA A 67 3.09 17.03 -8.02
N ALA A 68 3.57 17.08 -6.77
CA ALA A 68 3.47 18.30 -5.95
C ALA A 68 4.33 19.45 -6.48
N GLN A 69 5.49 19.14 -7.09
CA GLN A 69 6.36 20.14 -7.70
C GLN A 69 5.76 20.72 -8.98
N ASP A 70 5.03 19.91 -9.76
CA ASP A 70 4.34 20.34 -10.97
C ASP A 70 3.27 21.39 -10.67
N GLU A 71 2.44 21.16 -9.65
CA GLU A 71 1.43 22.13 -9.19
C GLU A 71 2.06 23.44 -8.67
N THR A 72 3.20 23.36 -7.96
CA THR A 72 3.89 24.58 -7.51
C THR A 72 4.60 25.33 -8.64
N ARG A 73 4.93 24.64 -9.73
CA ARG A 73 5.64 25.21 -10.88
C ARG A 73 4.68 26.00 -11.77
N GLU A 74 3.48 25.50 -12.01
CA GLU A 74 2.46 26.23 -12.78
C GLU A 74 2.08 27.57 -12.11
N VAL A 75 2.01 27.62 -10.78
CA VAL A 75 1.73 28.86 -10.04
C VAL A 75 2.88 29.88 -10.14
N GLN A 76 4.13 29.41 -10.13
CA GLN A 76 5.32 30.27 -10.28
C GLN A 76 5.48 30.80 -11.71
N ASP A 77 5.18 29.98 -12.72
CA ASP A 77 5.24 30.38 -14.13
C ASP A 77 4.14 31.43 -14.45
N GLU A 78 2.99 31.40 -13.77
CA GLU A 78 1.95 32.44 -13.84
C GLU A 78 2.34 33.72 -13.08
N GLU A 79 2.87 33.63 -11.85
CA GLU A 79 3.29 34.80 -11.06
C GLU A 79 4.43 35.59 -11.75
N THR A 80 5.41 34.89 -12.32
CA THR A 80 6.52 35.53 -13.03
C THR A 80 6.08 36.23 -14.33
N SER A 81 5.06 35.69 -15.02
CA SER A 81 4.52 36.31 -16.23
C SER A 81 3.69 37.56 -15.96
N ILE A 82 3.08 37.68 -14.77
CA ILE A 82 2.33 38.88 -14.37
C ILE A 82 3.30 40.00 -14.00
N GLU A 83 4.35 39.72 -13.22
CA GLU A 83 5.34 40.73 -12.80
C GLU A 83 6.14 41.33 -13.98
N GLU A 84 6.48 40.53 -15.01
CA GLU A 84 7.17 41.07 -16.20
C GLU A 84 6.28 42.02 -17.03
N SER A 85 4.95 41.85 -16.99
CA SER A 85 4.02 42.73 -17.71
C SER A 85 3.81 44.09 -17.04
N GLU A 86 3.96 44.17 -15.71
CA GLU A 86 3.80 45.40 -14.92
C GLU A 86 5.04 46.32 -14.96
N LEU A 87 6.20 45.81 -15.37
CA LEU A 87 7.46 46.59 -15.48
C LEU A 87 7.62 47.36 -16.80
N GLN A 88 6.66 47.25 -17.74
CA GLN A 88 6.81 47.72 -19.13
C GLN A 88 5.95 48.95 -19.52
N THR A 89 5.36 49.67 -18.55
CA THR A 89 4.70 50.98 -18.73
C THR A 89 5.48 52.12 -18.11
#